data_AF-T2JL00-F1
#
_entry.id   AF-T2JL00-F1
#
_cell.length_a   1.000
_cell.length_b   1.000
_cell.length_c   1.000
_cell.angle_alpha   90.00
_cell.angle_beta   90.00
_cell.angle_gamma   90.00
#
_symmetry.space_group_name_H-M   'P 1'
#
loop_
_entity.id
_entity.type
_entity.pdbx_description
1 polymer ?
#
loop_
_entity_poly.entity_id
_entity_poly.type
_entity_poly.pdbx_seq_one_letter_code
_entity_poly.pdbx_strand_id
1 'polypeptide(L)' 'MGIAIWTYLNQPLFDPKQPMVWEMRRFWYLYKIQLLENCFLKDGTSKTHYTQ' A
#
# COMPACT_ATOMS: atom_id res chain seq x y z
N MET A 1 -11.31 0.50 7.94
CA MET A 1 -10.32 0.03 8.94
C MET A 1 -9.89 -1.41 8.72
N GLY A 2 -10.80 -2.35 8.46
CA GLY A 2 -10.50 -3.79 8.38
C GLY A 2 -9.38 -4.19 7.41
N ILE A 3 -9.33 -3.59 6.21
CA ILE A 3 -8.28 -3.90 5.22
C ILE A 3 -6.89 -3.58 5.75
N ALA A 4 -6.70 -2.41 6.36
CA ALA A 4 -5.40 -2.00 6.88
C ALA A 4 -4.95 -2.82 8.09
N ILE A 5 -5.89 -3.25 8.95
CA ILE A 5 -5.60 -4.18 10.06
C ILE A 5 -5.17 -5.54 9.50
N TRP A 6 -5.86 -6.05 8.48
CA TRP A 6 -5.47 -7.29 7.82
C TRP A 6 -4.08 -7.19 7.19
N THR A 7 -3.77 -6.09 6.50
CA THR A 7 -2.44 -5.85 5.91
C THR A 7 -1.34 -5.80 6.98
N TYR A 8 -1.62 -5.24 8.16
CA TYR A 8 -0.68 -5.21 9.28
C TYR A 8 -0.42 -6.62 9.82
N LEU A 9 -1.47 -7.40 10.07
CA LEU A 9 -1.35 -8.75 10.64
C LEU A 9 -0.74 -9.74 9.65
N ASN A 10 -0.93 -9.52 8.35
CA ASN A 10 -0.44 -10.38 7.28
C ASN A 10 0.89 -9.89 6.68
N GLN A 11 1.69 -9.13 7.44
CA GLN A 11 3.04 -8.74 7.03
C GLN A 11 3.94 -9.96 6.85
N PRO A 12 4.86 -9.96 5.86
CA PRO A 12 5.83 -11.03 5.71
C PRO A 12 6.85 -10.99 6.86
N LEU A 13 6.95 -12.09 7.60
CA LEU A 13 7.80 -12.17 8.80
C LEU A 13 9.31 -12.29 8.48
N PHE A 14 9.65 -12.84 7.31
CA PHE A 14 11.02 -13.22 6.95
C PHE A 14 11.44 -12.79 5.54
N ASP A 15 10.74 -11.82 4.93
CA ASP A 15 11.13 -11.31 3.61
C ASP A 15 12.26 -10.27 3.76
N PRO A 16 13.48 -10.55 3.26
CA PRO A 16 14.58 -9.60 3.33
C PRO A 16 14.35 -8.33 2.50
N LYS A 17 13.43 -8.35 1.53
CA LYS A 17 13.07 -7.20 0.70
C LYS A 17 11.96 -6.35 1.34
N GLN A 18 11.16 -6.95 2.23
CA GLN A 18 10.04 -6.29 2.90
C GLN A 18 10.09 -6.60 4.39
N PRO A 19 10.94 -5.88 5.16
CA PRO A 19 11.04 -6.11 6.58
C PRO A 19 9.73 -5.76 7.28
N MET A 20 9.35 -6.61 8.22
CA MET A 20 8.17 -6.42 9.06
C MET A 20 8.27 -5.12 9.89
N VAL A 21 7.18 -4.35 9.92
CA VAL A 21 7.11 -3.08 10.66
C VAL A 21 6.22 -3.24 11.89
N TRP A 22 6.84 -3.51 13.04
CA TRP A 22 6.16 -3.72 14.32
C TRP A 22 5.56 -2.44 14.93
N GLU A 23 6.15 -1.27 14.67
CA GLU A 23 5.59 -0.03 15.21
C GLU A 23 4.33 0.35 14.43
N MET A 24 3.17 0.19 15.07
CA MET A 24 1.85 0.53 14.50
C MET A 24 1.81 1.92 13.86
N ARG A 25 2.33 2.96 14.53
CA ARG A 25 2.32 4.33 14.00
C ARG A 25 3.11 4.44 12.70
N ARG A 26 4.28 3.81 12.65
CA ARG A 26 5.12 3.76 11.45
C ARG A 26 4.44 2.98 10.34
N PHE A 27 3.83 1.85 10.66
CA PHE A 27 3.04 1.09 9.69
C PHE A 27 1.91 1.94 9.08
N TRP A 28 1.12 2.62 9.92
CA TRP A 28 0.01 3.46 9.45
C TRP A 28 0.47 4.59 8.54
N TYR A 29 1.62 5.20 8.84
CA TYR A 29 2.21 6.23 7.99
C TYR A 29 2.61 5.66 6.62
N LEU A 30 3.33 4.54 6.59
CA LEU A 30 3.75 3.87 5.36
C LEU A 30 2.57 3.37 4.53
N TYR A 31 1.58 2.74 5.17
CA TYR A 31 0.36 2.26 4.53
C TYR A 31 -0.38 3.39 3.79
N LYS A 32 -0.46 4.58 4.39
CA LYS A 32 -1.09 5.75 3.74
C LYS A 32 -0.30 6.21 2.51
N ILE A 33 1.02 6.26 2.59
CA ILE A 33 1.88 6.61 1.45
C ILE A 33 1.64 5.62 0.30
N GLN A 34 1.74 4.32 0.57
CA GLN A 34 1.55 3.28 -0.44
C GLN A 34 0.15 3.32 -1.06
N LEU A 35 -0.88 3.63 -0.27
CA LEU A 35 -2.24 3.82 -0.78
C LEU A 35 -2.30 5.00 -1.77
N LEU A 36 -1.69 6.13 -1.43
CA LEU A 36 -1.65 7.31 -2.30
C LEU A 36 -0.87 7.03 -3.59
N GLU A 37 0.28 6.37 -3.50
CA GLU A 37 1.07 5.95 -4.67
C GLU A 37 0.26 5.06 -5.60
N ASN A 38 -0.44 4.06 -5.06
CA ASN A 38 -1.29 3.16 -5.84
C ASN A 38 -2.44 3.90 -6.53
N CYS A 39 -3.08 4.86 -5.85
CA CYS A 39 -4.12 5.69 -6.46
C CYS A 39 -3.54 6.56 -7.58
N PHE A 40 -2.39 7.19 -7.33
CA PHE A 40 -1.72 8.03 -8.31
C PHE A 40 -1.33 7.27 -9.57
N LEU A 41 -0.82 6.04 -9.43
CA LEU A 41 -0.51 5.16 -10.56
C LEU A 41 -1.77 4.73 -11.34
N LYS A 42 -2.89 4.48 -10.64
CA LYS A 42 -4.17 4.14 -11.28
C LYS A 42 -4.74 5.29 -12.12
N ASP A 43 -4.65 6.52 -11.62
CA ASP A 43 -5.12 7.70 -12.37
C ASP A 43 -4.27 8.02 -13.62
N GLY A 44 -3.02 7.53 -13.66
CA GLY A 44 -2.19 7.56 -14.87
C GLY A 44 -2.73 6.66 -16.00
N THR A 45 -3.44 5.57 -15.66
CA THR A 45 -3.94 4.58 -16.62
C THR A 45 -5.35 4.86 -17.14
N SER A 46 -6.12 5.74 -16.50
CA SER A 46 -7.48 6.11 -16.93
C SER A 46 -7.50 7.10 -18.10
N LYS A 47 -6.37 7.75 -18.43
CA LYS A 47 -6.27 8.69 -19.55
C LYS A 47 -6.08 8.02 -20.92
N THR A 48 -5.80 6.72 -20.99
CA THR A 48 -5.62 5.99 -22.25
C THR A 48 -6.89 5.34 -22.79
N HIS A 49 -8.04 5.47 -22.12
CA HIS A 49 -9.29 4.80 -22.53
C HIS A 49 -10.28 5.70 -23.28
N TYR A 50 -9.91 6.95 -23.61
CA TYR A 50 -10.78 7.94 -24.30
C TYR A 50 -10.36 8.27 -25.74
N THR A 51 -9.38 7.57 -26.31
CA THR A 51 -9.07 7.63 -27.75
C THR A 51 -9.16 6.24 -28.36
N GLN A 52 -10.39 5.76 -28.56
CA GLN A 52 -10.76 4.80 -29.60
C GLN A 52 -12.17 5.11 -30.09
#